data_AF-A0AAJ3NB48-F1
#
_entry.id   AF-A0AAJ3NB48-F1
#
_cell.length_a   1.000
_cell.length_b   1.000
_cell.length_c   1.000
_cell.angle_alpha   90.00
_cell.angle_beta   90.00
_cell.angle_gamma   90.00
#
_symmetry.space_group_name_H-M   'P 1'
#
loop_
_entity.id
_entity.type
_entity.pdbx_description
1 polymer ?
#
loop_
_entity_poly.entity_id
_entity_poly.type
_entity_poly.pdbx_seq_one_letter_code
_entity_poly.pdbx_strand_id
1 'polypeptide(L)'
;MGALVFLILGVIGIVLGLLLIFIIILLISGGIISASVLVGLQQKSLSKGFKTFFLSVSVLGSTIASVILFLFINAVKKWWQTDTAIIAGIISGIISGWILGLVMFLTAKKLVLFLKNKYTDRISRS
;
A
#
# COMPACT_ATOMS: atom_id res chain seq x y z
N MET A 1 -25.26 -30.86 -21.18
CA MET A 1 -24.94 -31.04 -19.75
C MET A 1 -23.50 -30.62 -19.40
N GLY A 2 -22.46 -31.03 -20.15
CA GLY A 2 -21.06 -30.69 -19.81
C GLY A 2 -20.68 -29.19 -19.82
N ALA A 3 -21.23 -28.38 -20.75
CA ALA A 3 -20.93 -26.95 -20.82
C ALA A 3 -21.45 -26.14 -19.62
N LEU A 4 -22.61 -26.51 -19.07
CA LEU A 4 -23.18 -25.88 -17.86
C LEU A 4 -22.34 -26.18 -16.62
N VAL A 5 -21.83 -27.42 -16.49
CA VAL A 5 -20.95 -27.83 -15.39
C VAL A 5 -19.62 -27.07 -15.43
N PHE A 6 -19.04 -26.89 -16.63
CA PHE A 6 -17.83 -26.08 -16.81
C PHE A 6 -18.03 -24.61 -16.44
N LEU A 7 -19.18 -24.03 -16.78
CA LEU A 7 -19.50 -22.64 -16.46
C LEU A 7 -19.64 -22.43 -14.95
N ILE A 8 -20.35 -23.33 -14.25
CA ILE A 8 -20.51 -23.29 -12.79
C ILE A 8 -19.16 -23.46 -12.09
N LEU A 9 -18.33 -24.42 -12.51
CA LEU A 9 -16.99 -24.61 -11.96
C LEU A 9 -16.09 -23.39 -12.19
N GLY A 10 -16.19 -22.76 -13.36
CA GLY A 10 -15.46 -21.52 -13.67
C GLY A 10 -15.85 -20.36 -12.74
N VAL A 11 -17.15 -20.16 -12.52
CA VAL A 11 -17.65 -19.12 -11.61
C VAL A 11 -17.19 -19.38 -10.17
N ILE A 12 -17.29 -20.62 -9.69
CA ILE A 12 -16.82 -21.00 -8.35
C ILE A 12 -15.32 -20.74 -8.21
N GLY A 13 -14.53 -21.09 -9.22
CA GLY A 13 -13.08 -20.82 -9.25
C GLY A 13 -12.75 -19.33 -9.16
N ILE A 14 -13.46 -18.48 -9.90
CA ILE A 14 -13.28 -17.02 -9.85
C ILE A 14 -13.64 -16.48 -8.46
N VAL A 15 -14.77 -16.92 -7.89
CA VAL A 15 -15.20 -16.49 -6.55
C VAL A 15 -14.18 -16.89 -5.49
N LEU A 16 -13.69 -18.14 -5.53
CA LEU A 16 -12.64 -18.61 -4.62
C LEU A 16 -11.33 -17.83 -4.78
N GLY A 17 -10.93 -17.53 -6.02
CA GLY A 17 -9.74 -16.73 -6.31
C GLY A 17 -9.84 -15.31 -5.75
N LEU A 18 -10.99 -14.64 -5.94
CA LEU A 18 -11.25 -13.31 -5.40
C LEU A 18 -11.25 -13.33 -3.86
N LEU A 19 -11.85 -14.35 -3.25
CA LEU A 19 -11.89 -14.51 -1.79
C LEU A 19 -10.47 -14.67 -1.21
N LEU A 20 -9.62 -15.44 -1.89
CA LEU A 20 -8.23 -15.64 -1.47
C LEU A 20 -7.41 -14.34 -1.56
N ILE A 21 -7.57 -13.56 -2.63
CA ILE A 21 -6.94 -12.24 -2.76
C ILE A 21 -7.42 -11.31 -1.64
N PHE A 22 -8.72 -11.32 -1.33
CA PHE A 22 -9.28 -10.50 -0.26
C PHE A 22 -8.68 -10.84 1.11
N ILE A 23 -8.54 -12.13 1.43
CA ILE A 23 -7.90 -12.58 2.68
C ILE A 23 -6.43 -12.12 2.74
N ILE A 24 -5.69 -12.23 1.63
CA ILE A 24 -4.30 -11.77 1.58
C ILE A 24 -4.22 -10.27 1.85
N ILE A 25 -5.10 -9.47 1.27
CA ILE A 25 -5.15 -8.02 1.51
C ILE A 25 -5.39 -7.74 2.99
N LEU A 26 -6.37 -8.40 3.62
CA LEU A 26 -6.64 -8.25 5.06
C LEU A 26 -5.44 -8.63 5.92
N LEU A 27 -4.74 -9.71 5.57
CA LEU A 27 -3.57 -10.19 6.30
C LEU A 27 -2.40 -9.21 6.18
N ILE A 28 -2.17 -8.66 4.98
CA ILE A 28 -1.16 -7.63 4.73
C ILE A 28 -1.51 -6.36 5.53
N SER A 29 -2.75 -5.88 5.46
CA SER A 29 -3.19 -4.70 6.22
C SER A 29 -3.03 -4.91 7.73
N GLY A 30 -3.47 -6.06 8.25
CA GLY A 30 -3.30 -6.42 9.66
C GLY A 30 -1.84 -6.50 10.08
N GLY A 31 -0.98 -7.08 9.23
CA GLY A 31 0.46 -7.15 9.45
C GLY A 31 1.12 -5.77 9.51
N ILE A 32 0.77 -4.86 8.58
CA ILE A 32 1.28 -3.48 8.57
C ILE A 32 0.84 -2.74 9.84
N ILE A 33 -0.43 -2.85 10.23
CA ILE A 33 -0.96 -2.20 11.43
C ILE A 33 -0.23 -2.74 12.67
N SER A 34 -0.11 -4.06 12.80
CA SER A 34 0.58 -4.71 13.93
C SER A 34 2.04 -4.27 14.03
N ALA A 35 2.79 -4.31 12.92
CA ALA A 35 4.19 -3.87 12.88
C ALA A 35 4.34 -2.40 13.27
N SER A 36 3.42 -1.53 12.83
CA SER A 36 3.43 -0.11 13.14
C SER A 36 3.16 0.15 14.62
N VAL A 37 2.20 -0.55 15.22
CA VAL A 37 1.89 -0.50 16.65
C VAL A 37 3.08 -1.00 17.47
N LEU A 38 3.66 -2.14 17.09
CA LEU A 38 4.82 -2.73 17.77
C LEU A 38 6.00 -1.77 17.78
N VAL A 39 6.35 -1.17 16.63
CA VAL A 39 7.43 -0.17 16.54
C VAL A 39 7.12 1.07 17.39
N GLY A 40 5.85 1.50 17.42
CA GLY A 40 5.41 2.60 18.27
C GLY A 40 5.61 2.32 19.76
N LEU A 41 5.28 1.11 20.20
CA LEU A 41 5.46 0.66 21.58
C LEU A 41 6.95 0.48 21.94
N GLN A 42 7.72 -0.22 21.09
CA GLN A 42 9.14 -0.48 21.32
C GLN A 42 9.95 0.82 21.42
N GLN A 43 9.69 1.78 20.52
CA GLN A 43 10.42 3.04 20.54
C GLN A 43 9.78 4.11 21.44
N LYS A 44 8.78 3.73 22.24
CA LYS A 44 7.98 4.60 23.14
C LYS A 44 7.53 5.89 22.44
N SER A 45 7.22 5.81 21.15
CA SER A 45 6.92 6.97 20.31
C SER A 45 5.92 6.61 19.22
N LEU A 46 4.70 7.11 19.37
CA LEU A 46 3.63 6.99 18.37
C LEU A 46 4.07 7.55 17.01
N SER A 47 4.84 8.65 17.00
CA SER A 47 5.36 9.27 15.78
C SER A 47 6.20 8.29 14.94
N LYS A 48 7.00 7.44 15.59
CA LYS A 48 7.83 6.45 14.89
C LYS A 48 7.00 5.27 14.37
N GLY A 49 6.01 4.82 15.12
CA GLY A 49 5.03 3.83 14.64
C GLY A 49 4.25 4.32 13.42
N PHE A 50 3.78 5.58 13.45
CA PHE A 50 3.12 6.22 12.31
C PHE A 50 4.04 6.35 11.09
N LYS A 51 5.32 6.69 11.30
CA LYS A 51 6.30 6.73 10.21
C LYS A 51 6.40 5.37 9.51
N THR A 52 6.51 4.30 10.29
CA THR A 52 6.55 2.92 9.75
C THR A 52 5.27 2.58 9.00
N PHE A 53 4.11 2.94 9.54
CA PHE A 53 2.82 2.72 8.88
C PHE A 53 2.78 3.37 7.49
N PHE A 54 3.05 4.67 7.41
CA PHE A 54 3.02 5.40 6.15
C PHE A 54 4.03 4.85 5.15
N LEU A 55 5.24 4.50 5.60
CA LEU A 55 6.27 3.95 4.73
C LEU A 55 5.86 2.58 4.17
N SER A 56 5.38 1.67 5.02
CA SER A 56 4.96 0.33 4.60
C SER A 56 3.78 0.36 3.64
N VAL A 57 2.76 1.18 3.92
CA VAL A 57 1.60 1.34 3.02
C VAL A 57 2.02 1.96 1.69
N SER A 58 2.86 3.00 1.71
CA SER A 58 3.30 3.66 0.48
C SER A 58 4.16 2.74 -0.39
N VAL A 59 5.09 1.98 0.19
CA VAL A 59 5.92 1.00 -0.54
C VAL A 59 5.07 -0.10 -1.16
N LEU A 60 4.14 -0.69 -0.42
CA LEU A 60 3.28 -1.74 -0.98
C LEU A 60 2.38 -1.20 -2.08
N GLY A 61 1.72 -0.05 -1.84
CA GLY A 61 0.84 0.57 -2.82
C GLY A 61 1.56 0.98 -4.11
N SER A 62 2.74 1.61 -4.00
CA SER A 62 3.52 2.03 -5.16
C SER A 62 4.13 0.85 -5.91
N THR A 63 4.56 -0.21 -5.22
CA THR A 63 5.06 -1.42 -5.87
C THR A 63 3.99 -2.10 -6.70
N ILE A 64 2.78 -2.27 -6.15
CA ILE A 64 1.66 -2.84 -6.91
C ILE A 64 1.33 -1.96 -8.11
N ALA A 65 1.20 -0.64 -7.91
CA ALA A 65 0.87 0.29 -8.99
C ALA A 65 1.95 0.30 -10.08
N SER A 66 3.23 0.33 -9.70
CA SER A 66 4.35 0.38 -10.65
C SER A 66 4.47 -0.91 -11.45
N VAL A 67 4.33 -2.09 -10.82
CA VAL A 67 4.34 -3.37 -11.54
C VAL A 67 3.21 -3.44 -12.57
N ILE A 68 1.99 -3.02 -12.20
CA ILE A 68 0.85 -2.96 -13.14
C ILE A 68 1.16 -2.02 -14.32
N LEU A 69 1.73 -0.85 -14.03
CA LEU A 69 2.05 0.16 -15.04
C LEU A 69 3.14 -0.34 -16.01
N PHE A 70 4.21 -0.94 -15.49
CA PHE A 70 5.27 -1.53 -16.32
C PHE A 70 4.78 -2.71 -17.15
N LEU A 71 3.93 -3.57 -16.60
CA LEU A 71 3.30 -4.67 -17.35
C LEU A 71 2.39 -4.13 -18.47
N PHE A 72 1.61 -3.09 -18.19
CA PHE A 72 0.75 -2.45 -19.18
C PHE A 72 1.57 -1.81 -20.32
N ILE A 73 2.63 -1.07 -19.99
CA ILE A 73 3.55 -0.51 -21.00
C ILE A 73 4.19 -1.63 -21.82
N ASN A 74 4.62 -2.72 -21.17
CA ASN A 74 5.25 -3.83 -21.88
C ASN A 74 4.27 -4.57 -22.80
N ALA A 75 3.01 -4.70 -22.42
CA ALA A 75 1.97 -5.28 -23.26
C ALA A 75 1.74 -4.46 -24.54
N VAL A 76 1.81 -3.13 -24.47
CA VAL A 76 1.61 -2.23 -25.63
C VAL A 76 2.85 -2.15 -26.51
N LYS A 77 4.04 -1.98 -25.91
CA LYS A 77 5.27 -1.70 -26.66
C LYS A 77 6.17 -2.91 -26.90
N LYS A 78 5.91 -4.05 -26.25
CA LYS A 78 6.79 -5.24 -26.24
C LYS A 78 8.26 -4.86 -26.05
N TRP A 79 8.50 -3.92 -25.14
CA TRP A 79 9.77 -3.21 -25.09
C TRP A 79 10.88 -4.09 -24.53
N TRP A 80 10.53 -4.98 -23.60
CA TRP A 80 11.43 -5.94 -22.95
C TRP A 80 10.74 -7.27 -22.63
N GLN A 81 11.56 -8.24 -22.21
CA GLN A 81 11.07 -9.51 -21.69
C GLN A 81 10.25 -9.27 -20.41
N THR A 82 9.16 -10.03 -20.25
CA THR A 82 8.17 -9.83 -19.17
C THR A 82 8.82 -9.86 -17.79
N ASP A 83 9.82 -10.73 -17.59
CA ASP A 83 10.56 -10.85 -16.34
C ASP A 83 11.28 -9.55 -15.98
N THR A 84 11.90 -8.91 -16.98
CA THR A 84 12.61 -7.64 -16.80
C THR A 84 11.65 -6.49 -16.47
N ALA A 85 10.45 -6.48 -17.07
CA ALA A 85 9.41 -5.49 -16.77
C ALA A 85 8.89 -5.61 -15.33
N ILE A 86 8.70 -6.84 -14.83
CA ILE A 86 8.28 -7.10 -13.45
C ILE A 86 9.36 -6.62 -12.48
N ILE A 87 10.62 -6.98 -12.71
CA ILE A 87 11.74 -6.57 -11.85
C ILE A 87 11.88 -5.04 -11.83
N ALA A 88 11.80 -4.38 -12.99
CA ALA A 88 11.84 -2.93 -13.10
C ALA A 88 10.66 -2.26 -12.34
N GLY A 89 9.46 -2.83 -12.44
CA GLY A 89 8.29 -2.39 -11.70
C GLY A 89 8.47 -2.50 -10.19
N ILE A 90 9.06 -3.60 -9.70
CA ILE A 90 9.34 -3.80 -8.27
C ILE A 90 10.35 -2.77 -7.77
N ILE A 91 11.48 -2.62 -8.45
CA ILE A 91 12.56 -1.71 -8.04
C ILE A 91 12.07 -0.26 -8.03
N SER A 92 11.44 0.18 -9.12
CA SER A 92 10.89 1.53 -9.23
C SER A 92 9.77 1.78 -8.20
N GLY A 93 8.95 0.77 -7.95
CA GLY A 93 7.90 0.78 -6.96
C GLY A 93 8.42 0.98 -5.55
N ILE A 94 9.45 0.23 -5.14
CA ILE A 94 10.06 0.35 -3.81
C ILE A 94 10.67 1.75 -3.62
N ILE A 95 11.43 2.23 -4.60
CA ILE A 95 12.11 3.54 -4.53
C ILE A 95 11.07 4.66 -4.45
N SER A 96 10.10 4.67 -5.36
CA SER A 96 9.05 5.69 -5.39
C SER A 96 8.18 5.65 -4.12
N GLY A 97 7.84 4.46 -3.64
CA GLY A 97 7.06 4.26 -2.42
C GLY A 97 7.74 4.72 -1.15
N TRP A 98 9.06 4.52 -1.06
CA TRP A 98 9.84 5.05 0.04
C TRP A 98 9.78 6.58 0.06
N ILE A 99 10.06 7.22 -1.09
CA ILE A 99 10.05 8.68 -1.21
C ILE A 99 8.65 9.24 -0.88
N LEU A 100 7.59 8.66 -1.47
CA LEU A 100 6.21 9.04 -1.22
C LEU A 100 5.83 8.87 0.25
N GLY A 101 6.20 7.75 0.88
CA GLY A 101 5.91 7.49 2.29
C GLY A 101 6.57 8.49 3.23
N LEU A 102 7.82 8.89 2.93
CA LEU A 102 8.50 9.95 3.68
C LEU A 102 7.81 11.31 3.52
N VAL A 103 7.42 11.68 2.30
CA VAL A 103 6.74 12.95 2.02
C VAL A 103 5.36 12.99 2.68
N MET A 104 4.60 11.90 2.59
CA MET A 104 3.31 11.75 3.27
C MET A 104 3.45 11.93 4.78
N PHE A 105 4.43 11.26 5.40
CA PHE A 105 4.66 11.37 6.84
C PHE A 105 5.01 12.80 7.26
N LEU A 106 5.89 13.48 6.51
CA LEU A 106 6.25 14.87 6.79
C LEU A 106 5.05 15.82 6.66
N THR A 107 4.23 15.63 5.62
CA THR A 107 3.03 16.43 5.39
C THR A 107 2.00 16.20 6.49
N ALA A 108 1.73 14.94 6.85
CA ALA A 108 0.84 14.58 7.94
C ALA A 108 1.31 15.19 9.27
N LYS A 109 2.61 15.12 9.58
CA LYS A 109 3.19 15.73 10.78
C LYS A 109 2.95 17.25 10.80
N LYS A 110 3.17 17.94 9.68
CA LYS A 110 2.91 19.39 9.57
C LYS A 110 1.44 19.72 9.76
N LEU A 111 0.54 18.92 9.18
CA LEU A 111 -0.90 19.14 9.29
C LEU A 111 -1.40 18.98 10.74
N VAL A 112 -0.92 17.97 11.46
CA VAL A 112 -1.21 17.78 12.88
C VAL A 112 -0.70 18.96 13.72
N LEU A 113 0.51 19.45 13.42
CA LEU A 113 1.08 20.59 14.16
C LEU A 113 0.32 21.89 13.88
N PHE A 114 -0.13 22.09 12.64
CA PHE A 114 -0.99 23.21 12.26
C PHE A 114 -2.34 23.16 13.00
N LEU A 115 -2.99 21.99 13.03
CA LEU A 115 -4.26 21.80 13.76
C LEU A 115 -4.09 22.06 15.25
N LYS A 116 -3.00 21.56 15.85
CA LYS A 116 -2.68 21.80 17.27
C LYS A 116 -2.57 23.30 17.55
N ASN A 117 -1.78 24.04 16.77
CA ASN A 117 -1.59 25.47 16.96
C ASN A 117 -2.91 26.23 16.80
N LYS A 118 -3.69 25.90 15.77
CA LYS A 118 -5.00 26.51 15.53
C LYS A 118 -5.98 26.26 16.68
N TYR A 119 -5.93 25.10 17.31
CA TYR A 119 -6.77 24.77 18.47
C TYR A 119 -6.31 25.51 19.73
N THR A 120 -4.99 25.56 19.99
CA THR A 120 -4.43 26.33 21.11
C THR A 120 -4.75 27.83 21.01
N ASP A 121 -4.64 28.42 19.82
CA ASP A 121 -4.98 29.84 19.59
C ASP A 121 -6.47 30.15 19.78
N ARG A 122 -7.36 29.15 19.59
CA ARG A 122 -8.78 29.30 19.86
C ARG A 122 -9.09 29.31 21.35
N ILE A 123 -8.39 28.48 22.14
CA ILE A 123 -8.56 28.41 23.59
C ILE A 123 -7.99 29.67 24.26
N SER A 124 -6.84 30.18 23.80
CA SER A 124 -6.22 31.37 24.40
C SER A 124 -6.96 32.69 24.14
N ARG A 125 -7.90 32.70 23.18
CA ARG A 125 -8.77 33.84 22.86
C ARG A 125 -10.16 33.76 23.52
N SER A 126 -10.47 32.67 24.21
CA SER A 126 -11.68 32.50 25.02
C SER A 126 -11.40 32.81 26.48
#